data_AF-A0A822W1J4-F1
#
_entry.id   AF-A0A822W1J4-F1
#
_cell.length_a   1.000
_cell.length_b   1.000
_cell.length_c   1.000
_cell.angle_alpha   90.00
_cell.angle_beta   90.00
_cell.angle_gamma   90.00
#
_symmetry.space_group_name_H-M   'P 1'
#
loop_
_entity.id
_entity.type
_entity.pdbx_description
1 polymer ?
#
loop_
_entity_poly.entity_id
_entity_poly.type
_entity_poly.pdbx_seq_one_letter_code
_entity_poly.pdbx_strand_id
1 'polypeptide(L)'
;MKYPPIWLAINLMTFGQIINLIELMSTNNIRQIAKQYDCSDAELLSWLKCLNLLRNMCAHNSNIIDLKMHTTPILREEWKELLYELKEGVYSNRIALPIIIVKYMMDAIDNQYNFREIFGSFRKLIDKSQRQANYYGLKNKEVLNCLQHNSLYTRI
;
A
#
# COMPACT_ATOMS: atom_id res chain seq x y z
N MET A 1 -35.06 -7.52 18.46
CA MET A 1 -34.09 -8.08 17.49
C MET A 1 -32.69 -7.90 18.08
N LYS A 2 -31.92 -8.99 18.29
CA LYS A 2 -30.51 -8.90 18.71
C LYS A 2 -29.67 -8.68 17.45
N TYR A 3 -28.96 -7.56 17.37
CA TYR A 3 -27.99 -7.34 16.30
C TYR A 3 -26.84 -8.34 16.39
N PRO A 4 -26.21 -8.72 15.25
CA PRO A 4 -25.02 -9.55 15.28
C PRO A 4 -23.92 -8.85 16.09
N PRO A 5 -23.05 -9.61 16.79
CA PRO A 5 -21.90 -9.01 17.45
C PRO A 5 -20.97 -8.37 16.42
N ILE A 6 -20.24 -7.32 16.83
CA ILE A 6 -19.43 -6.50 15.93
C ILE A 6 -18.45 -7.32 15.08
N TRP A 7 -17.85 -8.36 15.67
CA TRP A 7 -16.91 -9.23 14.97
C TRP A 7 -17.56 -10.02 13.82
N LEU A 8 -18.82 -10.44 14.00
CA LEU A 8 -19.57 -11.14 12.96
C LEU A 8 -20.00 -10.17 11.85
N ALA A 9 -20.40 -8.95 12.22
CA ALA A 9 -20.72 -7.91 11.25
C ALA A 9 -19.50 -7.56 10.37
N ILE A 10 -18.32 -7.40 10.98
CA ILE A 10 -17.07 -7.13 10.25
C ILE A 10 -16.73 -8.27 9.29
N ASN A 11 -16.88 -9.53 9.70
CA ASN A 11 -16.61 -10.70 8.84
C ASN A 11 -17.55 -10.80 7.63
N LEU A 12 -18.75 -10.21 7.70
CA LEU A 12 -19.70 -10.16 6.59
C LEU A 12 -19.44 -8.99 5.63
N MET A 13 -18.68 -7.99 6.05
CA MET A 13 -18.37 -6.82 5.24
C MET A 13 -17.23 -7.12 4.27
N THR A 14 -17.38 -6.61 3.05
CA THR A 14 -16.28 -6.49 2.10
C THR A 14 -15.26 -5.44 2.58
N PHE A 15 -14.03 -5.53 2.08
CA PHE A 15 -13.00 -4.54 2.41
C PHE A 15 -13.43 -3.10 2.10
N GLY A 16 -14.11 -2.87 0.97
CA GLY A 16 -14.65 -1.56 0.63
C GLY A 16 -15.72 -1.06 1.61
N GLN A 17 -16.56 -1.95 2.16
CA GLN A 17 -17.53 -1.59 3.19
C GLN A 17 -16.86 -1.23 4.51
N ILE A 18 -15.76 -1.91 4.88
CA ILE A 18 -14.96 -1.56 6.07
C ILE A 18 -14.36 -0.16 5.90
N ILE A 19 -13.85 0.17 4.70
CA ILE A 19 -13.29 1.51 4.44
C ILE A 19 -14.37 2.58 4.52
N ASN A 20 -15.55 2.34 3.93
CA ASN A 20 -16.69 3.25 4.07
C ASN A 20 -17.07 3.47 5.54
N LEU A 21 -17.03 2.41 6.36
CA LEU A 21 -17.29 2.53 7.79
C LEU A 21 -16.23 3.41 8.48
N ILE A 22 -14.95 3.23 8.16
CA ILE A 22 -13.85 4.05 8.69
C ILE A 22 -14.02 5.52 8.29
N GLU A 23 -14.39 5.81 7.04
CA GLU A 23 -14.65 7.17 6.55
C GLU A 23 -15.80 7.88 7.26
N LEU A 24 -16.80 7.12 7.73
CA LEU A 24 -17.93 7.65 8.48
C LEU A 24 -17.63 7.83 9.99
N MET A 25 -16.49 7.34 10.47
CA MET A 25 -16.10 7.51 11.87
C MET A 25 -15.74 8.96 12.18
N SER A 26 -15.80 9.32 13.46
CA SER A 26 -15.25 10.60 13.93
C SER A 26 -13.73 10.66 13.68
N THR A 27 -13.21 11.86 13.44
CA THR A 27 -11.76 12.08 13.24
C THR A 27 -10.93 11.52 14.39
N ASN A 28 -11.44 11.58 15.62
CA ASN A 28 -10.76 11.02 16.79
C ASN A 28 -10.59 9.49 16.69
N ASN A 29 -11.60 8.77 16.21
CA ASN A 29 -11.53 7.32 16.02
C ASN A 29 -10.57 6.97 14.88
N ILE A 30 -10.62 7.71 13.77
CA ILE A 30 -9.68 7.51 12.65
C ILE A 30 -8.24 7.72 13.13
N ARG A 31 -7.97 8.76 13.91
CA ARG A 31 -6.65 9.02 14.50
C ARG A 31 -6.17 7.89 15.41
N GLN A 32 -7.06 7.27 16.18
CA GLN A 32 -6.69 6.12 17.02
C GLN A 32 -6.23 4.93 16.17
N ILE A 33 -6.90 4.68 15.04
CA ILE A 33 -6.49 3.64 14.09
C ILE A 33 -5.17 4.04 13.41
N ALA A 34 -5.07 5.27 12.93
CA ALA A 34 -3.89 5.78 12.22
C ALA A 34 -2.62 5.72 13.09
N LYS A 35 -2.75 5.94 14.40
CA LYS A 35 -1.67 5.79 15.38
C LYS A 35 -1.07 4.38 15.42
N GLN A 36 -1.86 3.33 15.14
CA GLN A 36 -1.33 1.96 15.09
C GLN A 36 -0.35 1.75 13.93
N TYR A 37 -0.50 2.54 12.87
CA TYR A 37 0.36 2.52 11.68
C TYR A 37 1.35 3.69 11.65
N ASP A 38 1.47 4.45 12.74
CA ASP A 38 2.29 5.67 12.82
C ASP A 38 2.06 6.63 11.63
N CYS A 39 0.80 6.91 11.35
CA CYS A 39 0.40 7.77 10.23
C CYS A 39 -0.70 8.77 10.62
N SER A 40 -0.88 9.77 9.78
CA SER A 40 -2.00 10.71 9.88
C SER A 40 -3.32 10.09 9.45
N ASP A 41 -4.43 10.70 9.86
CA ASP A 41 -5.78 10.34 9.42
C ASP A 41 -5.93 10.43 7.89
N ALA A 42 -5.37 11.47 7.28
CA ALA A 42 -5.37 11.65 5.83
C ALA A 42 -4.57 10.55 5.11
N GLU A 43 -3.38 10.20 5.60
CA GLU A 43 -2.56 9.11 5.05
C GLU A 43 -3.29 7.78 5.12
N LEU A 44 -3.83 7.43 6.29
CA LEU A 44 -4.55 6.16 6.48
C LEU A 44 -5.68 6.02 5.47
N LEU A 45 -6.55 7.03 5.37
CA LEU A 45 -7.69 7.01 4.44
C LEU A 45 -7.22 6.93 2.98
N SER A 46 -6.17 7.67 2.63
CA SER A 46 -5.58 7.66 1.29
C SER A 46 -5.05 6.27 0.91
N TRP A 47 -4.32 5.63 1.83
CA TRP A 47 -3.74 4.31 1.64
C TRP A 47 -4.82 3.23 1.57
N LEU A 48 -5.80 3.24 2.47
CA LEU A 48 -6.91 2.29 2.44
C LEU A 48 -7.69 2.35 1.13
N LYS A 49 -7.98 3.56 0.62
CA LYS A 49 -8.61 3.75 -0.70
C LYS A 49 -7.75 3.18 -1.82
N CYS A 50 -6.45 3.42 -1.80
CA CYS A 50 -5.50 2.85 -2.76
C CYS A 50 -5.52 1.31 -2.73
N LEU A 51 -5.48 0.70 -1.55
CA LEU A 51 -5.54 -0.75 -1.40
C LEU A 51 -6.87 -1.34 -1.87
N ASN A 52 -7.99 -0.63 -1.67
CA ASN A 52 -9.29 -1.06 -2.18
C ASN A 52 -9.34 -1.05 -3.71
N LEU A 53 -8.79 0.00 -4.34
CA LEU A 53 -8.64 0.06 -5.80
C LEU A 53 -7.78 -1.09 -6.31
N LEU A 54 -6.64 -1.35 -5.67
CA LEU A 54 -5.74 -2.46 -6.01
C LEU A 54 -6.48 -3.80 -5.94
N ARG A 55 -7.17 -4.07 -4.82
CA ARG A 55 -7.97 -5.28 -4.63
C ARG A 55 -9.05 -5.44 -5.69
N ASN A 56 -9.73 -4.35 -6.06
CA ASN A 56 -10.80 -4.39 -7.06
C ASN A 56 -10.24 -4.72 -8.45
N MET A 57 -9.09 -4.15 -8.83
CA MET A 57 -8.43 -4.52 -10.09
C MET A 57 -8.02 -5.99 -10.12
N CYS A 58 -7.50 -6.54 -9.00
CA CYS A 58 -7.23 -7.97 -8.89
C CYS A 58 -8.48 -8.82 -9.13
N ALA A 59 -9.61 -8.44 -8.54
CA ALA A 59 -10.87 -9.17 -8.66
C ALA A 59 -11.48 -9.12 -10.07
N HIS A 60 -11.22 -8.06 -10.82
CA HIS A 60 -11.67 -7.90 -12.21
C HIS A 60 -10.66 -8.41 -13.25
N ASN A 61 -9.66 -9.21 -12.84
CA ASN A 61 -8.57 -9.70 -13.70
C ASN A 61 -7.89 -8.59 -14.53
N SER A 62 -7.88 -7.36 -14.01
CA SER A 62 -7.23 -6.24 -14.69
C SER A 62 -5.71 -6.37 -14.60
N ASN A 63 -4.99 -5.87 -15.60
CA ASN A 63 -3.53 -5.92 -15.58
C ASN A 63 -2.97 -4.92 -14.57
N ILE A 64 -2.83 -5.35 -13.32
CA ILE A 64 -2.30 -4.56 -12.19
C ILE A 64 -0.90 -3.99 -12.48
N ILE A 65 -0.15 -4.70 -13.32
CA ILE A 65 1.21 -4.39 -13.72
C ILE A 65 1.28 -3.07 -14.52
N ASP A 66 0.21 -2.72 -15.25
CA ASP A 66 0.12 -1.47 -16.02
C ASP A 66 -0.56 -0.32 -15.24
N LEU A 67 -0.78 -0.50 -13.94
CA LEU A 67 -1.46 0.47 -13.09
C LEU A 67 -0.80 1.85 -13.16
N LYS A 68 -1.59 2.86 -13.53
CA LYS A 68 -1.35 4.27 -13.22
C LYS A 68 -2.48 4.76 -12.33
N MET A 69 -2.17 5.15 -11.10
CA MET A 69 -3.22 5.65 -10.21
C MET A 69 -3.63 7.06 -10.62
N HIS A 70 -4.89 7.25 -11.01
CA HIS A 70 -5.44 8.59 -11.23
C HIS A 70 -5.55 9.38 -9.92
N THR A 71 -5.89 8.68 -8.83
CA THR A 71 -5.87 9.21 -7.46
C THR A 71 -4.60 8.70 -6.79
N THR A 72 -3.53 9.49 -6.83
CA THR A 72 -2.27 9.12 -6.20
C THR A 72 -2.43 9.16 -4.68
N PRO A 73 -2.12 8.06 -3.96
CA PRO A 73 -2.14 8.07 -2.51
C PRO A 73 -1.09 9.05 -1.98
N ILE A 74 -1.28 9.53 -0.76
CA ILE A 74 -0.33 10.43 -0.09
C ILE A 74 1.03 9.72 0.00
N LEU A 75 2.04 10.40 -0.54
CA LEU A 75 3.42 9.94 -0.58
C LEU A 75 4.22 10.58 0.55
N ARG A 76 4.89 9.75 1.35
CA ARG A 76 5.83 10.21 2.36
C ARG A 76 7.16 10.64 1.77
N GLU A 77 7.79 11.61 2.41
CA GLU A 77 9.11 12.10 2.05
C GLU A 77 10.16 10.97 2.07
N GLU A 78 10.15 10.10 3.09
CA GLU A 78 11.08 8.98 3.20
C GLU A 78 10.96 7.94 2.05
N TRP A 79 9.81 7.88 1.37
CA TRP A 79 9.59 6.91 0.29
C TRP A 79 10.01 7.44 -1.08
N LYS A 80 10.32 8.74 -1.19
CA LYS A 80 10.80 9.35 -2.43
C LYS A 80 12.08 8.68 -2.94
N GLU A 81 12.95 8.26 -2.03
CA GLU A 81 14.19 7.56 -2.39
C GLU A 81 13.96 6.15 -2.94
N LEU A 82 12.78 5.57 -2.73
CA LEU A 82 12.41 4.23 -3.22
C LEU A 82 11.76 4.29 -4.60
N LEU A 83 11.21 5.45 -4.97
CA LEU A 83 10.40 5.64 -6.16
C LEU A 83 11.17 6.28 -7.30
N TYR A 84 10.78 5.93 -8.53
CA TYR A 84 11.29 6.58 -9.72
C TYR A 84 10.74 8.00 -9.83
N GLU A 85 11.64 8.96 -9.99
CA GLU A 85 11.30 10.36 -10.26
C GLU A 85 11.08 10.56 -11.76
N LEU A 86 9.85 10.94 -12.14
CA LEU A 86 9.45 11.18 -13.54
C LEU A 86 9.96 12.53 -14.03
N LYS A 87 9.89 13.53 -13.15
CA LYS A 87 10.33 14.93 -13.31
C LYS A 87 10.67 15.44 -11.92
N GLU A 88 11.43 16.54 -11.85
CA GLU A 88 11.80 17.18 -10.58
C GLU A 88 10.58 17.35 -9.65
N GLY A 89 10.61 16.68 -8.50
CA GLY A 89 9.55 16.68 -7.49
C GLY A 89 8.33 15.80 -7.79
N VAL A 90 8.27 15.11 -8.94
CA VAL A 90 7.14 14.27 -9.37
C VAL A 90 7.56 12.80 -9.40
N TYR A 91 7.05 12.04 -8.43
CA TYR A 91 7.37 10.63 -8.24
C TYR A 91 6.33 9.69 -8.86
N SER A 92 6.77 8.47 -9.14
CA SER A 92 5.95 7.45 -9.78
C SER A 92 4.75 7.03 -8.93
N ASN A 93 3.56 7.06 -9.53
CA ASN A 93 2.29 6.56 -8.98
C ASN A 93 1.89 5.19 -9.55
N ARG A 94 2.89 4.41 -9.97
CA ARG A 94 2.77 3.06 -10.51
C ARG A 94 2.68 2.02 -9.38
N ILE A 95 2.68 0.75 -9.76
CA ILE A 95 2.53 -0.40 -8.84
C ILE A 95 3.56 -0.43 -7.69
N ALA A 96 4.74 0.17 -7.85
CA ALA A 96 5.71 0.30 -6.76
C ALA A 96 5.14 1.01 -5.52
N LEU A 97 4.35 2.08 -5.68
CA LEU A 97 3.81 2.85 -4.57
C LEU A 97 2.78 2.04 -3.73
N PRO A 98 1.77 1.38 -4.34
CA PRO A 98 0.91 0.45 -3.60
C PRO A 98 1.66 -0.69 -2.92
N ILE A 99 2.72 -1.24 -3.53
CA ILE A 99 3.54 -2.29 -2.92
C ILE A 99 4.25 -1.76 -1.66
N ILE A 100 4.80 -0.53 -1.72
CA ILE A 100 5.42 0.13 -0.57
C ILE A 100 4.39 0.34 0.55
N ILE A 101 3.18 0.80 0.23
CA ILE A 101 2.08 0.97 1.19
C ILE A 101 1.72 -0.36 1.85
N VAL A 102 1.52 -1.43 1.06
CA VAL A 102 1.23 -2.77 1.59
C VAL A 102 2.35 -3.22 2.53
N LYS A 103 3.61 -3.06 2.12
CA LYS A 103 4.77 -3.45 2.93
C LYS A 103 4.80 -2.70 4.25
N TYR A 104 4.67 -1.37 4.23
CA TYR A 104 4.66 -0.53 5.43
C TYR A 104 3.53 -0.90 6.39
N MET A 105 2.29 -1.02 5.89
CA MET A 105 1.15 -1.36 6.73
C MET A 105 1.26 -2.77 7.31
N MET A 106 1.78 -3.72 6.56
CA MET A 106 2.01 -5.07 7.06
C MET A 106 3.15 -5.13 8.07
N ASP A 107 4.23 -4.39 7.89
CA ASP A 107 5.32 -4.35 8.87
C ASP A 107 4.86 -3.82 10.24
N ALA A 108 3.87 -2.92 10.24
CA ALA A 108 3.25 -2.43 11.47
C ALA A 108 2.47 -3.52 12.22
N ILE A 109 1.83 -4.44 11.47
CA ILE A 109 1.02 -5.55 11.99
C ILE A 109 1.91 -6.74 12.37
N ASP A 110 2.75 -7.19 11.43
CA ASP A 110 3.64 -8.34 11.52
C ASP A 110 4.93 -8.05 10.73
N ASN A 111 5.99 -7.65 11.44
CA ASN A 111 7.30 -7.37 10.86
C ASN A 111 8.05 -8.61 10.38
N GLN A 112 7.54 -9.82 10.64
CA GLN A 112 8.08 -11.08 10.12
C GLN A 112 7.27 -11.61 8.93
N TYR A 113 6.28 -10.85 8.44
CA TYR A 113 5.47 -11.30 7.32
C TYR A 113 6.32 -11.63 6.10
N ASN A 114 6.12 -12.83 5.55
CA ASN A 114 6.94 -13.34 4.47
C ASN A 114 6.45 -12.81 3.10
N PHE A 115 7.13 -11.79 2.59
CA PHE A 115 6.88 -11.21 1.27
C PHE A 115 7.58 -11.92 0.09
N ARG A 116 8.21 -13.08 0.30
CA ARG A 116 9.05 -13.76 -0.70
C ARG A 116 8.35 -14.01 -2.03
N GLU A 117 7.09 -14.44 -2.01
CA GLU A 117 6.32 -14.72 -3.24
C GLU A 117 5.98 -13.45 -4.02
N ILE A 118 5.56 -12.40 -3.31
CA ILE A 118 5.21 -11.09 -3.90
C ILE A 118 6.45 -10.46 -4.52
N PHE A 119 7.53 -10.32 -3.74
CA PHE A 119 8.76 -9.73 -4.24
C PHE A 119 9.48 -10.63 -5.24
N GLY A 120 9.37 -11.96 -5.13
CA GLY A 120 9.89 -12.89 -6.12
C GLY A 120 9.19 -12.75 -7.48
N SER A 121 7.87 -12.59 -7.48
CA SER A 121 7.10 -12.32 -8.69
C SER A 121 7.42 -10.95 -9.27
N PHE A 122 7.50 -9.92 -8.41
CA PHE A 122 7.85 -8.56 -8.85
C PHE A 122 9.28 -8.48 -9.38
N ARG A 123 10.22 -9.25 -8.81
CA ARG A 123 11.60 -9.39 -9.30
C ARG A 123 11.63 -9.86 -10.74
N LYS A 124 10.87 -10.91 -11.08
CA LYS A 124 10.79 -11.46 -12.45
C LYS A 124 10.34 -10.42 -13.48
N LEU A 125 9.54 -9.44 -13.06
CA LEU A 125 9.10 -8.33 -13.91
C LEU A 125 10.20 -7.28 -14.12
N ILE A 126 10.98 -6.96 -13.08
CA ILE A 126 12.00 -5.90 -13.16
C ILE A 126 13.39 -6.38 -13.65
N ASP A 127 13.68 -7.68 -13.59
CA ASP A 127 15.06 -8.19 -13.71
C ASP A 127 15.69 -7.97 -15.10
N LYS A 128 14.86 -7.73 -16.11
CA LYS A 128 15.29 -7.59 -17.50
C LYS A 128 16.06 -6.28 -17.78
N SER A 129 15.78 -5.17 -17.09
CA SER A 129 16.53 -3.91 -17.25
C SER A 129 16.18 -2.84 -16.20
N GLN A 130 17.07 -1.89 -15.98
CA GLN A 130 16.79 -0.69 -15.17
C GLN A 130 15.57 0.08 -15.70
N ARG A 131 15.36 0.10 -17.03
CA ARG A 131 14.19 0.73 -17.64
C ARG A 131 12.87 0.08 -17.19
N GLN A 132 12.85 -1.23 -16.95
CA GLN A 132 11.65 -1.90 -16.43
C GLN A 132 11.40 -1.60 -14.95
N ALA A 133 12.45 -1.49 -14.13
CA ALA A 133 12.30 -1.01 -12.75
C ALA A 133 11.64 0.38 -12.71
N ASN A 134 12.13 1.31 -13.53
CA ASN A 134 11.55 2.66 -13.64
C ASN A 134 10.11 2.62 -14.19
N TYR A 135 9.82 1.75 -15.15
CA TYR A 135 8.48 1.58 -15.71
C TYR A 135 7.44 1.19 -14.64
N TYR A 136 7.82 0.28 -13.74
CA TYR A 136 6.99 -0.14 -12.60
C TYR A 136 7.03 0.83 -11.41
N GLY A 137 7.89 1.85 -11.47
CA GLY A 137 7.94 2.96 -10.54
C GLY A 137 8.99 2.85 -9.43
N LEU A 138 9.87 1.85 -9.48
CA LEU A 138 11.01 1.77 -8.56
C LEU A 138 12.16 2.65 -9.05
N LYS A 139 12.87 3.31 -8.13
CA LYS A 139 14.07 4.09 -8.46
C LYS A 139 15.13 3.25 -9.17
N ASN A 140 15.36 2.03 -8.69
CA ASN A 140 16.26 1.05 -9.27
C ASN A 140 15.94 -0.37 -8.80
N LYS A 141 16.67 -1.35 -9.32
CA LYS A 141 16.47 -2.76 -8.98
C LYS A 141 16.85 -3.08 -7.55
N GLU A 142 17.82 -2.35 -7.00
CA GLU A 142 18.33 -2.54 -5.64
C GLU A 142 17.27 -2.20 -4.58
N VAL A 143 16.36 -1.26 -4.86
CA VAL A 143 15.21 -0.96 -3.98
C VAL A 143 14.42 -2.22 -3.64
N LEU A 144 14.26 -3.15 -4.59
CA LEU A 144 13.50 -4.37 -4.34
C LEU A 144 14.16 -5.25 -3.28
N ASN A 145 15.49 -5.32 -3.26
CA ASN A 145 16.22 -6.07 -2.23
C ASN A 145 16.07 -5.40 -0.86
N CYS A 146 16.09 -4.06 -0.81
CA CYS A 146 15.82 -3.29 0.42
C CYS A 146 14.43 -3.61 0.96
N LEU A 147 13.39 -3.54 0.11
CA LEU A 147 12.02 -3.84 0.48
C LEU A 147 11.82 -5.29 0.94
N GLN A 148 12.60 -6.24 0.43
CA GLN A 148 12.46 -7.65 0.82
C GLN A 148 13.06 -7.96 2.20
N HIS A 149 14.11 -7.25 2.62
CA HIS A 149 14.89 -7.61 3.82
C HIS A 149 14.76 -6.59 4.96
N ASN A 150 14.35 -5.36 4.66
CA ASN A 150 14.22 -4.31 5.65
C ASN A 150 12.75 -4.05 5.98
N SER A 151 12.48 -3.76 7.26
CA SER A 151 11.20 -3.18 7.67
C SER A 151 11.15 -1.72 7.23
N LEU A 152 10.02 -1.29 6.66
CA LEU A 152 9.74 0.13 6.43
C LEU A 152 9.08 0.78 7.66
N TYR A 153 8.65 -0.03 8.62
CA TYR A 153 8.06 0.43 9.86
C TYR A 153 9.03 0.25 11.01
N THR A 154 9.30 1.32 11.75
CA THR A 154 10.10 1.29 12.97
C THR A 154 9.20 1.70 14.13
N ARG A 155 9.00 0.84 15.12
CA ARG A 155 8.31 1.23 16.36
C ARG A 155 9.24 2.18 17.12
N ILE A 156 8.86 3.44 17.24
CA ILE A 156 9.46 4.41 18.18
C ILE A 156 9.01 4.06 19.60
#